data_AF-A0A9D6Z4P3-F1
#
_entry.id   AF-A0A9D6Z4P3-F1
#
_cell.length_a   1.000
_cell.length_b   1.000
_cell.length_c   1.000
_cell.angle_alpha   90.00
_cell.angle_beta   90.00
_cell.angle_gamma   90.00
#
_symmetry.space_group_name_H-M   'P 1'
#
loop_
_entity.id
_entity.type
_entity.pdbx_description
1 polymer ?
#
loop_
_entity_poly.entity_id
_entity_poly.type
_entity_poly.pdbx_seq_one_letter_code
_entity_poly.pdbx_strand_id
1 'polypeptide(L)'
;MKLEDHPTVKWHRSQVSTAEARTKPAVLDTDYLKELCLKSGADDAGFVDICRPALVEQMPDIEYALPGTKTVVALAFRLHRENIRTMAHSVTNLEFQQTWSHAKHVGRVICKALGSRGVGALNVPAGFPYESDRWPGKMWLTSDKIIAEEASLGRMGLNRLVLHPRFGSFMILGTILLDTEVSRYDEPIEFNPCVQCKLCASVCPVGAIAPDGHFDFFSCYTHNYRERLSGFSDWIETVASAGSRKQYRSKVTDSETVSMWQNLAIGAQTKCDRCVAVCPAGEQGIGEFLEDRKAYVERLLKPFRDRSEVIYAVPGSDAEAHVAAHFPNKTVKRISNGLRPNSVQGFLQSLPLVFQRYRSEGLNATFHFTFTGEESCKGTAVIRDKTLQVHDNHVGESDLHLIADSRTWLRFLAKEKSMLSAIVTGKIRIKGSPRLMKAFARCFPS
;
A
#
# COMPACT_ATOMS: atom_id res chain seq x y z
N MET A 1 11.00 49.48 -7.22
CA MET A 1 9.85 49.51 -8.15
C MET A 1 8.60 49.22 -7.34
N LYS A 2 7.55 50.06 -7.41
CA LYS A 2 6.28 49.78 -6.72
C LYS A 2 5.58 48.62 -7.42
N LEU A 3 4.86 47.77 -6.67
CA LEU A 3 4.12 46.63 -7.24
C LEU A 3 3.16 47.07 -8.35
N GLU A 4 2.57 48.24 -8.18
CA GLU A 4 1.63 48.88 -9.10
C GLU A 4 2.23 49.19 -10.48
N ASP A 5 3.55 49.40 -10.51
CA ASP A 5 4.29 49.73 -11.72
C ASP A 5 4.80 48.51 -12.47
N HIS A 6 4.70 47.33 -11.87
CA HIS A 6 5.18 46.09 -12.47
C HIS A 6 4.38 45.78 -13.76
N PRO A 7 5.03 45.52 -14.91
CA PRO A 7 4.35 45.26 -16.19
C PRO A 7 3.27 44.18 -16.11
N THR A 8 3.53 43.08 -15.40
CA THR A 8 2.54 42.01 -15.17
C THR A 8 1.31 42.46 -14.38
N VAL A 9 1.46 43.38 -13.42
CA VAL A 9 0.33 43.92 -12.63
C VAL A 9 -0.53 44.84 -13.50
N LYS A 10 0.12 45.69 -14.31
CA LYS A 10 -0.57 46.54 -15.30
C LYS A 10 -1.31 45.69 -16.35
N TRP A 11 -0.67 44.65 -16.89
CA TRP A 11 -1.27 43.71 -17.83
C TRP A 11 -2.43 42.91 -17.23
N HIS A 12 -2.30 42.43 -15.99
CA HIS A 12 -3.38 41.72 -15.30
C HIS A 12 -4.59 42.64 -15.10
N ARG A 13 -4.38 43.87 -14.60
CA ARG A 13 -5.45 44.84 -14.40
C ARG A 13 -6.16 45.24 -15.71
N SER A 14 -5.43 45.30 -16.84
CA SER A 14 -6.06 45.57 -18.15
C SER A 14 -6.84 44.38 -18.72
N GLN A 15 -6.56 43.16 -18.28
CA GLN A 15 -7.32 41.95 -18.64
C GLN A 15 -8.56 41.75 -17.75
N VAL A 16 -8.51 42.16 -16.47
CA VAL A 16 -9.60 42.02 -15.51
C VAL A 16 -10.86 42.79 -15.94
N SER A 17 -10.74 43.91 -16.65
CA SER A 17 -11.89 44.64 -17.21
C SER A 17 -12.62 43.90 -18.34
N THR A 18 -12.07 42.78 -18.83
CA THR A 18 -12.67 41.91 -19.86
C THR A 18 -13.03 40.50 -19.34
N ALA A 19 -12.91 40.25 -18.03
CA ALA A 19 -12.80 38.90 -17.44
C ALA A 19 -14.07 38.38 -16.74
N GLU A 20 -15.26 38.57 -17.30
CA GLU A 20 -16.47 37.84 -16.85
C GLU A 20 -16.33 36.30 -17.01
N ALA A 21 -15.31 35.82 -17.74
CA ALA A 21 -15.12 34.40 -18.08
C ALA A 21 -14.26 33.56 -17.10
N ARG A 22 -13.77 34.11 -15.98
CA ARG A 22 -12.86 33.39 -15.04
C ARG A 22 -13.39 33.26 -13.61
N THR A 23 -14.69 33.41 -13.42
CA THR A 23 -15.32 33.29 -12.11
C THR A 23 -15.39 31.82 -11.69
N LYS A 24 -14.79 31.48 -10.55
CA LYS A 24 -14.90 30.15 -9.94
C LYS A 24 -16.39 29.82 -9.77
N PRO A 25 -16.89 28.69 -10.31
CA PRO A 25 -18.26 28.28 -10.08
C PRO A 25 -18.47 27.94 -8.60
N ALA A 26 -19.64 28.28 -8.04
CA ALA A 26 -19.98 27.91 -6.67
C ALA A 26 -20.16 26.39 -6.53
N VAL A 27 -20.78 25.77 -7.54
CA VAL A 27 -21.00 24.33 -7.67
C VAL A 27 -20.67 23.92 -9.10
N LEU A 28 -19.94 22.82 -9.26
CA LEU A 28 -19.64 22.22 -10.56
C LEU A 28 -20.73 21.23 -10.95
N ASP A 29 -21.20 21.32 -12.19
CA ASP A 29 -22.10 20.32 -12.74
C ASP A 29 -21.41 18.96 -12.86
N THR A 30 -22.03 17.93 -12.28
CA THR A 30 -21.45 16.59 -12.18
C THR A 30 -21.34 15.92 -13.55
N ASP A 31 -22.33 16.12 -14.43
CA ASP A 31 -22.34 15.50 -15.76
C ASP A 31 -21.24 16.08 -16.64
N TYR A 32 -21.06 17.40 -16.61
CA TYR A 32 -19.91 18.08 -17.23
C TYR A 32 -18.58 17.55 -16.70
N LEU A 33 -18.44 17.40 -15.38
CA LEU A 33 -17.18 16.94 -14.79
C LEU A 33 -16.89 15.48 -15.18
N LYS A 34 -17.90 14.60 -15.16
CA LYS A 34 -17.80 13.22 -15.62
C LYS A 34 -17.38 13.17 -17.09
N GLU A 35 -18.01 13.97 -17.95
CA GLU A 35 -17.66 14.06 -19.36
C GLU A 35 -16.23 14.54 -19.56
N LEU A 36 -15.78 15.54 -18.79
CA LEU A 36 -14.40 16.03 -18.81
C LEU A 36 -13.42 14.92 -18.43
N CYS A 37 -13.69 14.14 -17.38
CA CYS A 37 -12.86 13.02 -16.96
C CYS A 37 -12.71 11.96 -18.06
N LEU A 38 -13.84 11.54 -18.66
CA LEU A 38 -13.87 10.54 -19.73
C LEU A 38 -13.18 11.04 -21.00
N LYS A 39 -13.47 12.27 -21.45
CA LYS A 39 -12.82 12.89 -22.62
C LYS A 39 -11.32 13.10 -22.42
N SER A 40 -10.89 13.31 -21.17
CA SER A 40 -9.47 13.45 -20.86
C SER A 40 -8.73 12.11 -20.85
N GLY A 41 -9.43 10.98 -20.81
CA GLY A 41 -8.87 9.64 -20.97
C GLY A 41 -9.05 8.70 -19.77
N ALA A 42 -9.87 9.04 -18.77
CA ALA A 42 -10.28 8.07 -17.75
C ALA A 42 -11.30 7.09 -18.33
N ASP A 43 -11.28 5.82 -17.89
CA ASP A 43 -12.27 4.82 -18.30
C ASP A 43 -13.55 4.89 -17.45
N ASP A 44 -13.42 5.35 -16.20
CA ASP A 44 -14.54 5.69 -15.32
C ASP A 44 -14.11 6.75 -14.29
N ALA A 45 -15.07 7.41 -13.65
CA ALA A 45 -14.81 8.40 -12.61
C ALA A 45 -15.97 8.52 -11.63
N GLY A 46 -15.73 8.83 -10.36
CA GLY A 46 -16.80 9.11 -9.40
C GLY A 46 -16.41 10.20 -8.42
N PHE A 47 -17.40 10.73 -7.71
CA PHE A 47 -17.30 11.97 -6.95
C PHE A 47 -17.78 11.76 -5.52
N VAL A 48 -16.92 12.06 -4.55
CA VAL A 48 -17.19 11.83 -3.13
C VAL A 48 -17.10 13.15 -2.38
N ASP A 49 -18.09 13.39 -1.51
CA ASP A 49 -18.04 14.50 -0.56
C ASP A 49 -16.90 14.28 0.44
N ILE A 50 -16.08 15.29 0.68
CA ILE A 50 -14.99 15.23 1.66
C ILE A 50 -15.47 14.87 3.08
N CYS A 51 -16.74 15.16 3.40
CA CYS A 51 -17.35 14.91 4.70
C CYS A 51 -17.77 13.44 4.89
N ARG A 52 -17.56 12.58 3.89
CA ARG A 52 -17.87 11.15 3.97
C ARG A 52 -17.11 10.51 5.15
N PRO A 53 -17.78 9.77 6.07
CA PRO A 53 -17.13 9.19 7.24
C PRO A 53 -15.94 8.26 6.92
N ALA A 54 -15.99 7.58 5.77
CA ALA A 54 -14.90 6.72 5.30
C ALA A 54 -13.59 7.50 5.01
N LEU A 55 -13.66 8.81 4.81
CA LEU A 55 -12.53 9.66 4.44
C LEU A 55 -11.80 10.30 5.64
N VAL A 56 -12.29 10.08 6.87
CA VAL A 56 -11.78 10.74 8.10
C VAL A 56 -10.28 10.53 8.31
N GLU A 57 -9.75 9.33 8.03
CA GLU A 57 -8.32 9.04 8.19
C GLU A 57 -7.43 9.79 7.19
N GLN A 58 -7.99 10.20 6.05
CA GLN A 58 -7.26 10.92 4.99
C GLN A 58 -7.44 12.44 5.09
N MET A 59 -8.43 12.93 5.84
CA MET A 59 -8.73 14.37 5.94
C MET A 59 -7.51 15.24 6.31
N PRO A 60 -6.65 14.89 7.29
CA PRO A 60 -5.49 15.73 7.62
C PRO A 60 -4.51 15.88 6.44
N ASP A 61 -4.32 14.81 5.66
CA ASP A 61 -3.43 14.82 4.50
C ASP A 61 -4.06 15.53 3.30
N ILE A 62 -5.39 15.40 3.12
CA ILE A 62 -6.15 16.12 2.10
C ILE A 62 -6.12 17.62 2.36
N GLU A 63 -6.36 18.05 3.60
CA GLU A 63 -6.32 19.46 4.00
C GLU A 63 -4.90 20.03 3.89
N TYR A 64 -3.87 19.24 4.23
CA TYR A 64 -2.48 19.62 3.99
C TYR A 64 -2.18 19.82 2.50
N ALA A 65 -2.70 18.95 1.63
CA ALA A 65 -2.42 18.98 0.20
C ALA A 65 -3.18 20.10 -0.54
N LEU A 66 -4.49 20.21 -0.30
CA LEU A 66 -5.35 21.25 -0.86
C LEU A 66 -6.33 21.76 0.21
N PRO A 67 -5.98 22.83 0.93
CA PRO A 67 -6.84 23.41 1.95
C PRO A 67 -8.21 23.81 1.39
N GLY A 68 -9.28 23.47 2.12
CA GLY A 68 -10.65 23.76 1.68
C GLY A 68 -11.16 22.84 0.57
N THR A 69 -10.57 21.64 0.44
CA THR A 69 -11.14 20.57 -0.41
C THR A 69 -12.58 20.28 0.00
N LYS A 70 -13.47 20.18 -1.00
CA LYS A 70 -14.89 19.86 -0.84
C LYS A 70 -15.30 18.57 -1.56
N THR A 71 -14.70 18.32 -2.71
CA THR A 71 -14.97 17.12 -3.53
C THR A 71 -13.68 16.33 -3.73
N VAL A 72 -13.76 15.02 -3.58
CA VAL A 72 -12.71 14.06 -3.94
C VAL A 72 -13.19 13.28 -5.16
N VAL A 73 -12.45 13.36 -6.26
CA VAL A 73 -12.75 12.64 -7.51
C VAL A 73 -11.90 11.37 -7.58
N ALA A 74 -12.54 10.22 -7.69
CA ALA A 74 -11.88 8.96 -8.03
C ALA A 74 -11.87 8.78 -9.56
N LEU A 75 -10.77 8.28 -10.11
CA LEU A 75 -10.60 7.94 -11.52
C LEU A 75 -10.22 6.46 -11.65
N ALA A 76 -10.78 5.78 -12.64
CA ALA A 76 -10.40 4.42 -13.01
C ALA A 76 -9.75 4.40 -14.40
N PHE A 77 -8.67 3.63 -14.52
CA PHE A 77 -7.93 3.40 -15.76
C PHE A 77 -7.79 1.91 -15.98
N ARG A 78 -8.37 1.39 -17.05
CA ARG A 78 -8.45 -0.04 -17.33
C ARG A 78 -7.10 -0.57 -17.80
N LEU A 79 -6.68 -1.70 -17.21
CA LEU A 79 -5.50 -2.45 -17.64
C LEU A 79 -5.86 -3.41 -18.78
N HIS A 80 -4.94 -3.58 -19.72
CA HIS A 80 -5.04 -4.59 -20.76
C HIS A 80 -4.84 -6.00 -20.18
N ARG A 81 -5.91 -6.80 -20.20
CA ARG A 81 -5.97 -8.11 -19.50
C ARG A 81 -4.87 -9.08 -19.93
N GLU A 82 -4.60 -9.18 -21.22
CA GLU A 82 -3.60 -10.12 -21.74
C GLU A 82 -2.17 -9.70 -21.35
N ASN A 83 -1.93 -8.40 -21.18
CA ASN A 83 -0.63 -7.90 -20.70
C ASN A 83 -0.40 -8.23 -19.23
N ILE A 84 -1.47 -8.40 -18.46
CA ILE A 84 -1.41 -8.82 -17.05
C ILE A 84 -1.39 -10.35 -16.91
N ARG A 85 -2.03 -11.07 -17.83
CA ARG A 85 -2.11 -12.55 -17.80
C ARG A 85 -0.89 -13.25 -18.39
N THR A 86 -0.01 -12.52 -19.06
CA THR A 86 1.24 -13.06 -19.60
C THR A 86 2.20 -13.53 -18.50
N MET A 87 3.02 -14.53 -18.83
CA MET A 87 4.12 -14.98 -17.97
C MET A 87 5.35 -14.08 -18.10
N ALA A 88 5.40 -13.24 -19.14
CA ALA A 88 6.50 -12.32 -19.40
C ALA A 88 6.38 -11.07 -18.53
N HIS A 89 7.08 -11.08 -17.38
CA HIS A 89 7.02 -10.01 -16.38
C HIS A 89 7.33 -8.60 -16.94
N SER A 90 8.15 -8.50 -17.98
CA SER A 90 8.44 -7.23 -18.66
C SER A 90 7.19 -6.58 -19.27
N VAL A 91 6.27 -7.38 -19.82
CA VAL A 91 5.04 -6.90 -20.45
C VAL A 91 4.06 -6.40 -19.39
N THR A 92 3.87 -7.15 -18.30
CA THR A 92 3.04 -6.70 -17.17
C THR A 92 3.57 -5.39 -16.57
N ASN A 93 4.89 -5.28 -16.38
CA ASN A 93 5.47 -4.04 -15.85
C ASN A 93 5.27 -2.86 -16.79
N LEU A 94 5.43 -3.08 -18.09
CA LEU A 94 5.19 -2.03 -19.09
C LEU A 94 3.74 -1.54 -19.01
N GLU A 95 2.77 -2.45 -18.95
CA GLU A 95 1.34 -2.15 -18.82
C GLU A 95 1.05 -1.27 -17.58
N PHE A 96 1.59 -1.66 -16.42
CA PHE A 96 1.43 -0.87 -15.21
C PHE A 96 2.06 0.52 -15.32
N GLN A 97 3.29 0.62 -15.86
CA GLN A 97 3.99 1.90 -16.02
C GLN A 97 3.27 2.85 -16.98
N GLN A 98 2.80 2.33 -18.11
CA GLN A 98 2.04 3.11 -19.08
C GLN A 98 0.72 3.59 -18.48
N THR A 99 0.00 2.71 -17.78
CA THR A 99 -1.29 3.07 -17.17
C THR A 99 -1.13 4.07 -16.02
N TRP A 100 -0.09 3.94 -15.17
CA TRP A 100 0.19 4.96 -14.15
C TRP A 100 0.60 6.30 -14.77
N SER A 101 1.41 6.28 -15.82
CA SER A 101 1.81 7.50 -16.53
C SER A 101 0.62 8.18 -17.19
N HIS A 102 -0.28 7.39 -17.78
CA HIS A 102 -1.55 7.84 -18.34
C HIS A 102 -2.42 8.46 -17.25
N ALA A 103 -2.65 7.76 -16.13
CA ALA A 103 -3.42 8.28 -15.01
C ALA A 103 -2.91 9.64 -14.49
N LYS A 104 -1.60 9.77 -14.32
CA LYS A 104 -0.96 11.04 -13.93
C LYS A 104 -1.17 12.14 -14.98
N HIS A 105 -1.05 11.80 -16.27
CA HIS A 105 -1.25 12.74 -17.36
C HIS A 105 -2.70 13.23 -17.42
N VAL A 106 -3.67 12.31 -17.38
CA VAL A 106 -5.10 12.60 -17.38
C VAL A 106 -5.46 13.48 -16.18
N GLY A 107 -5.01 13.11 -14.98
CA GLY A 107 -5.24 13.93 -13.78
C GLY A 107 -4.71 15.36 -13.92
N ARG A 108 -3.51 15.52 -14.49
CA ARG A 108 -2.93 16.84 -14.79
C ARG A 108 -3.77 17.63 -15.81
N VAL A 109 -4.26 16.98 -16.86
CA VAL A 109 -5.10 17.62 -17.89
C VAL A 109 -6.40 18.13 -17.29
N ILE A 110 -7.08 17.31 -16.49
CA ILE A 110 -8.32 17.67 -15.79
C ILE A 110 -8.08 18.86 -14.86
N CYS A 111 -7.05 18.81 -14.00
CA CYS A 111 -6.75 19.92 -13.09
C CYS A 111 -6.45 21.23 -13.83
N LYS A 112 -5.74 21.19 -14.97
CA LYS A 112 -5.50 22.39 -15.80
C LYS A 112 -6.79 22.94 -16.42
N ALA A 113 -7.67 22.07 -16.90
CA ALA A 113 -8.94 22.48 -17.48
C ALA A 113 -9.84 23.14 -16.42
N LEU A 114 -9.91 22.57 -15.21
CA LEU A 114 -10.65 23.13 -14.08
C LEU A 114 -10.02 24.44 -13.57
N GLY A 115 -8.69 24.49 -13.44
CA GLY A 115 -7.97 25.69 -13.04
C GLY A 115 -8.16 26.87 -13.98
N SER A 116 -8.35 26.61 -15.29
CA SER A 116 -8.67 27.65 -16.28
C SER A 116 -10.05 28.30 -16.05
N ARG A 117 -10.91 27.65 -15.26
CA ARG A 117 -12.24 28.11 -14.83
C ARG A 117 -12.24 28.60 -13.37
N GLY A 118 -11.06 28.79 -12.77
CA GLY A 118 -10.92 29.29 -11.40
C GLY A 118 -11.12 28.24 -10.30
N VAL A 119 -11.27 26.96 -10.63
CA VAL A 119 -11.42 25.87 -9.65
C VAL A 119 -10.04 25.45 -9.14
N GLY A 120 -9.86 25.40 -7.82
CA GLY A 120 -8.68 24.80 -7.20
C GLY A 120 -8.75 23.28 -7.33
N ALA A 121 -7.85 22.71 -8.12
CA ALA A 121 -7.80 21.28 -8.41
C ALA A 121 -6.38 20.73 -8.23
N LEU A 122 -6.22 19.70 -7.41
CA LEU A 122 -4.95 19.03 -7.14
C LEU A 122 -4.99 17.59 -7.63
N ASN A 123 -4.03 17.21 -8.47
CA ASN A 123 -3.86 15.84 -8.93
C ASN A 123 -3.00 15.07 -7.92
N VAL A 124 -3.58 14.08 -7.23
CA VAL A 124 -2.82 13.22 -6.32
C VAL A 124 -2.01 12.22 -7.17
N PRO A 125 -0.70 12.05 -6.93
CA PRO A 125 0.11 11.17 -7.76
C PRO A 125 -0.38 9.72 -7.74
N ALA A 126 -0.89 9.24 -8.87
CA ALA A 126 -1.31 7.84 -9.02
C ALA A 126 -0.11 6.88 -8.88
N GLY A 127 -0.35 5.72 -8.25
CA GLY A 127 0.62 4.65 -8.14
C GLY A 127 1.43 4.67 -6.85
N PHE A 128 2.69 5.11 -6.91
CA PHE A 128 3.64 4.94 -5.80
C PHE A 128 3.72 6.20 -4.92
N PRO A 129 3.77 6.08 -3.57
CA PRO A 129 3.87 7.23 -2.67
C PRO A 129 5.17 8.04 -2.84
N TYR A 130 5.08 9.36 -2.63
CA TYR A 130 6.18 10.30 -2.83
C TYR A 130 6.67 11.01 -1.56
N GLU A 131 5.91 10.99 -0.46
CA GLU A 131 6.25 11.69 0.81
C GLU A 131 7.30 10.90 1.61
N SER A 132 8.52 10.76 1.05
CA SER A 132 9.59 9.91 1.60
C SER A 132 10.22 10.40 2.90
N ASP A 133 10.10 11.69 3.19
CA ASP A 133 10.48 12.31 4.45
C ASP A 133 9.68 11.74 5.64
N ARG A 134 8.48 11.19 5.38
CA ARG A 134 7.63 10.55 6.37
C ARG A 134 8.01 9.10 6.67
N TRP A 135 8.98 8.51 5.96
CA TRP A 135 9.40 7.12 6.16
C TRP A 135 9.90 6.89 7.59
N PRO A 136 9.50 5.80 8.27
CA PRO A 136 8.75 4.64 7.78
C PRO A 136 7.21 4.74 7.91
N GLY A 137 6.67 5.92 8.22
CA GLY A 137 5.23 6.17 8.38
C GLY A 137 4.46 6.28 7.06
N LYS A 138 3.28 6.92 7.12
CA LYS A 138 2.36 7.09 5.98
C LYS A 138 2.96 8.04 4.93
N MET A 139 3.40 7.48 3.80
CA MET A 139 4.03 8.23 2.70
C MET A 139 3.04 8.69 1.59
N TRP A 140 1.74 8.45 1.76
CA TRP A 140 0.70 8.77 0.78
C TRP A 140 -0.32 9.73 1.39
N LEU A 141 -0.96 10.53 0.54
CA LEU A 141 -1.97 11.50 0.95
C LEU A 141 -3.35 10.85 1.09
N THR A 142 -3.75 10.09 0.06
CA THR A 142 -5.09 9.51 -0.05
C THR A 142 -5.06 7.98 -0.11
N SER A 143 -6.15 7.34 0.28
CA SER A 143 -6.38 5.91 0.05
C SER A 143 -7.30 5.75 -1.15
N ASP A 144 -6.71 5.61 -2.34
CA ASP A 144 -7.47 5.53 -3.59
C ASP A 144 -8.52 4.40 -3.58
N LYS A 145 -8.23 3.29 -2.88
CA LYS A 145 -9.17 2.17 -2.76
C LYS A 145 -10.42 2.54 -1.97
N ILE A 146 -10.27 3.25 -0.84
CA ILE A 146 -11.41 3.69 -0.02
C ILE A 146 -12.26 4.68 -0.82
N ILE A 147 -11.60 5.67 -1.44
CA ILE A 147 -12.29 6.68 -2.26
C ILE A 147 -13.01 6.00 -3.44
N ALA A 148 -12.41 5.02 -4.10
CA ALA A 148 -13.03 4.30 -5.21
C ALA A 148 -14.27 3.49 -4.78
N GLU A 149 -14.29 2.91 -3.57
CA GLU A 149 -15.49 2.26 -3.04
C GLU A 149 -16.62 3.27 -2.83
N GLU A 150 -16.31 4.42 -2.24
CA GLU A 150 -17.28 5.50 -2.01
C GLU A 150 -17.76 6.16 -3.32
N ALA A 151 -16.92 6.16 -4.37
CA ALA A 151 -17.17 6.77 -5.67
C ALA A 151 -17.91 5.86 -6.66
N SER A 152 -18.63 4.84 -6.19
CA SER A 152 -19.29 3.81 -7.02
C SER A 152 -18.36 3.01 -7.98
N LEU A 153 -17.04 3.08 -7.85
CA LEU A 153 -16.12 2.41 -8.80
C LEU A 153 -15.88 0.93 -8.50
N GLY A 154 -16.43 0.41 -7.39
CA GLY A 154 -16.33 -1.01 -7.08
C GLY A 154 -16.40 -1.32 -5.59
N ARG A 155 -16.06 -2.57 -5.23
CA ARG A 155 -15.89 -3.00 -3.84
C ARG A 155 -14.60 -3.79 -3.67
N MET A 156 -13.98 -3.71 -2.50
CA MET A 156 -12.79 -4.50 -2.20
C MET A 156 -13.12 -6.00 -2.19
N GLY A 157 -12.42 -6.76 -3.04
CA GLY A 157 -12.53 -8.20 -3.12
C GLY A 157 -11.61 -8.94 -2.14
N LEU A 158 -11.63 -10.27 -2.20
CA LEU A 158 -10.78 -11.13 -1.35
C LEU A 158 -9.28 -10.83 -1.52
N ASN A 159 -8.85 -10.42 -2.71
CA ASN A 159 -7.46 -10.02 -2.99
C ASN A 159 -7.09 -8.61 -2.50
N ARG A 160 -7.99 -7.93 -1.76
CA ARG A 160 -7.83 -6.55 -1.26
C ARG A 160 -7.66 -5.50 -2.35
N LEU A 161 -8.09 -5.80 -3.58
CA LEU A 161 -8.20 -4.84 -4.67
C LEU A 161 -9.66 -4.41 -4.81
N VAL A 162 -9.90 -3.16 -5.20
CA VAL A 162 -11.23 -2.73 -5.64
C VAL A 162 -11.53 -3.43 -6.95
N LEU A 163 -12.66 -4.12 -6.99
CA LEU A 163 -13.14 -4.82 -8.17
C LEU A 163 -14.22 -3.95 -8.81
N HIS A 164 -13.95 -3.47 -10.02
CA HIS A 164 -14.95 -2.76 -10.81
C HIS A 164 -16.00 -3.73 -11.34
N PRO A 165 -17.30 -3.38 -11.37
CA PRO A 165 -18.34 -4.22 -11.96
C PRO A 165 -18.01 -4.68 -13.39
N ARG A 166 -17.41 -3.79 -14.19
CA ARG A 166 -17.05 -4.03 -15.59
C ARG A 166 -15.62 -4.57 -15.78
N PHE A 167 -14.63 -3.99 -15.10
CA PHE A 167 -13.21 -4.28 -15.34
C PHE A 167 -12.63 -5.34 -14.41
N GLY A 168 -13.35 -5.72 -13.35
CA GLY A 168 -12.83 -6.59 -12.30
C GLY A 168 -11.65 -5.95 -11.59
N SER A 169 -10.59 -6.73 -11.35
CA SER A 169 -9.35 -6.22 -10.76
C SER A 169 -8.43 -5.50 -11.76
N PHE A 170 -8.75 -5.45 -13.05
CA PHE A 170 -7.88 -4.94 -14.10
C PHE A 170 -7.99 -3.43 -14.25
N MET A 171 -7.60 -2.70 -13.20
CA MET A 171 -7.61 -1.25 -13.21
C MET A 171 -6.53 -0.64 -12.30
N ILE A 172 -6.16 0.59 -12.64
CA ILE A 172 -5.43 1.52 -11.80
C ILE A 172 -6.38 2.62 -11.36
N LEU A 173 -6.15 3.12 -10.16
CA LEU A 173 -6.89 4.23 -9.58
C LEU A 173 -6.07 5.52 -9.65
N GLY A 174 -6.77 6.64 -9.73
CA GLY A 174 -6.23 7.98 -9.50
C GLY A 174 -7.20 8.83 -8.70
N THR A 175 -6.69 9.89 -8.08
CA THR A 175 -7.48 10.77 -7.23
C THR A 175 -7.21 12.24 -7.57
N ILE A 176 -8.26 13.05 -7.68
CA ILE A 176 -8.17 14.52 -7.77
C ILE A 176 -8.90 15.12 -6.57
N LEU A 177 -8.32 16.14 -5.94
CA LEU A 177 -8.96 16.95 -4.90
C LEU A 177 -9.47 18.24 -5.53
N LEU A 178 -10.69 18.65 -5.20
CA LEU A 178 -11.30 19.89 -5.67
C LEU A 178 -11.77 20.75 -4.50
N ASP A 179 -11.51 22.05 -4.56
CA ASP A 179 -11.95 23.06 -3.59
C ASP A 179 -13.40 23.55 -3.80
N THR A 180 -14.17 22.80 -4.60
CA THR A 180 -15.50 23.17 -5.08
C THR A 180 -16.43 21.98 -4.95
N GLU A 181 -17.68 22.22 -4.56
CA GLU A 181 -18.73 21.21 -4.51
C GLU A 181 -19.16 20.80 -5.92
N VAL A 182 -19.67 19.58 -6.07
CA VAL A 182 -20.35 19.13 -7.28
C VAL A 182 -21.85 18.99 -7.04
N SER A 183 -22.64 19.06 -8.11
CA SER A 183 -24.11 19.04 -8.02
C SER A 183 -24.69 17.74 -7.45
N ARG A 184 -23.97 16.62 -7.59
CA ARG A 184 -24.33 15.27 -7.12
C ARG A 184 -23.06 14.50 -6.78
N TYR A 185 -23.10 13.75 -5.68
CA TYR A 185 -22.07 12.81 -5.26
C TYR A 185 -22.53 11.37 -5.44
N ASP A 186 -21.57 10.47 -5.64
CA ASP A 186 -21.78 9.04 -5.78
C ASP A 186 -21.88 8.34 -4.42
N GLU A 187 -22.45 7.13 -4.43
CA GLU A 187 -22.59 6.25 -3.27
C GLU A 187 -21.93 4.89 -3.54
N PRO A 188 -21.48 4.15 -2.52
CA PRO A 188 -20.96 2.81 -2.73
C PRO A 188 -21.95 1.90 -3.46
N ILE A 189 -21.46 1.09 -4.40
CA ILE A 189 -22.32 0.11 -5.08
C ILE A 189 -22.86 -0.93 -4.09
N GLU A 190 -24.08 -1.40 -4.33
CA GLU A 190 -24.82 -2.26 -3.38
C GLU A 190 -24.30 -3.70 -3.29
N PHE A 191 -23.48 -4.15 -4.24
CA PHE A 191 -22.97 -5.52 -4.30
C PHE A 191 -21.44 -5.57 -4.41
N ASN A 192 -20.84 -6.70 -4.01
CA ASN A 192 -19.40 -6.93 -4.19
C ASN A 192 -19.15 -7.76 -5.45
N PRO A 193 -18.37 -7.28 -6.45
CA PRO A 193 -18.07 -8.05 -7.66
C PRO A 193 -17.21 -9.30 -7.44
N CYS A 194 -16.69 -9.52 -6.22
CA CYS A 194 -15.97 -10.72 -5.86
C CYS A 194 -16.90 -11.94 -5.82
N VAL A 195 -16.68 -12.91 -6.72
CA VAL A 195 -17.45 -14.17 -6.78
C VAL A 195 -16.93 -15.26 -5.84
N GLN A 196 -16.13 -14.91 -4.84
CA GLN A 196 -15.59 -15.81 -3.81
C GLN A 196 -14.91 -17.10 -4.34
N CYS A 197 -14.35 -17.04 -5.55
CA CYS A 197 -13.70 -18.19 -6.21
C CYS A 197 -12.40 -18.68 -5.55
N LYS A 198 -11.78 -17.86 -4.68
CA LYS A 198 -10.51 -18.15 -3.99
C LYS A 198 -9.30 -18.42 -4.91
N LEU A 199 -9.39 -18.07 -6.20
CA LEU A 199 -8.27 -18.20 -7.15
C LEU A 199 -7.07 -17.32 -6.74
N CYS A 200 -7.33 -16.11 -6.26
CA CYS A 200 -6.30 -15.20 -5.77
C CYS A 200 -5.55 -15.75 -4.54
N ALA A 201 -6.24 -16.41 -3.62
CA ALA A 201 -5.63 -17.10 -2.49
C ALA A 201 -4.79 -18.30 -2.96
N SER A 202 -5.33 -19.08 -3.89
CA SER A 202 -4.69 -20.29 -4.42
C SER A 202 -3.41 -20.01 -5.23
N VAL A 203 -3.31 -18.83 -5.85
CA VAL A 203 -2.13 -18.43 -6.66
C VAL A 203 -1.12 -17.59 -5.86
N CYS A 204 -1.47 -17.13 -4.65
CA CYS A 204 -0.61 -16.26 -3.86
C CYS A 204 0.60 -17.05 -3.32
N PRO A 205 1.83 -16.77 -3.79
CA PRO A 205 2.98 -17.61 -3.43
C PRO A 205 3.36 -17.49 -1.95
N VAL A 206 3.08 -16.34 -1.33
CA VAL A 206 3.46 -16.04 0.06
C VAL A 206 2.30 -16.24 1.04
N GLY A 207 1.16 -16.75 0.58
CA GLY A 207 0.00 -16.97 1.45
C GLY A 207 -0.61 -15.70 2.04
N ALA A 208 -0.31 -14.53 1.45
CA ALA A 208 -0.78 -13.24 1.95
C ALA A 208 -2.29 -13.06 1.85
N ILE A 209 -2.95 -13.77 0.92
CA ILE A 209 -4.41 -13.76 0.78
C ILE A 209 -4.92 -15.09 1.31
N ALA A 210 -5.54 -15.08 2.49
CA ALA A 210 -6.10 -16.29 3.08
C ALA A 210 -7.54 -16.53 2.57
N PRO A 211 -7.97 -17.80 2.43
CA PRO A 211 -9.33 -18.14 1.99
C PRO A 211 -10.46 -17.67 2.93
N ASP A 212 -10.12 -17.31 4.18
CA ASP A 212 -11.01 -16.82 5.23
C ASP A 212 -11.16 -15.29 5.25
N GLY A 213 -10.51 -14.57 4.33
CA GLY A 213 -10.55 -13.11 4.25
C GLY A 213 -9.41 -12.40 4.95
N HIS A 214 -8.56 -13.09 5.71
CA HIS A 214 -7.37 -12.49 6.30
C HIS A 214 -6.35 -12.10 5.23
N PHE A 215 -5.69 -10.96 5.45
CA PHE A 215 -4.63 -10.47 4.58
C PHE A 215 -3.36 -10.17 5.36
N ASP A 216 -2.28 -10.88 5.05
CA ASP A 216 -0.93 -10.58 5.55
C ASP A 216 -0.29 -9.55 4.63
N PHE A 217 -0.42 -8.28 5.02
CA PHE A 217 0.17 -7.15 4.30
C PHE A 217 1.67 -7.32 4.14
N PHE A 218 2.38 -7.69 5.20
CA PHE A 218 3.83 -7.67 5.22
C PHE A 218 4.44 -8.75 4.34
N SER A 219 3.85 -9.94 4.30
CA SER A 219 4.24 -10.99 3.35
C SER A 219 4.02 -10.57 1.90
N CYS A 220 2.88 -9.95 1.58
CA CYS A 220 2.62 -9.40 0.24
C CYS A 220 3.61 -8.30 -0.12
N TYR A 221 3.79 -7.33 0.77
CA TYR A 221 4.65 -6.17 0.62
C TYR A 221 6.10 -6.60 0.35
N THR A 222 6.64 -7.49 1.18
CA THR A 222 8.03 -7.96 1.10
C THR A 222 8.34 -8.66 -0.22
N HIS A 223 7.42 -9.47 -0.73
CA HIS A 223 7.61 -10.18 -2.00
C HIS A 223 7.30 -9.32 -3.22
N ASN A 224 6.16 -8.62 -3.22
CA ASN A 224 5.72 -7.82 -4.37
C ASN A 224 6.61 -6.58 -4.58
N TYR A 225 7.09 -5.96 -3.50
CA TYR A 225 7.91 -4.75 -3.54
C TYR A 225 9.39 -5.05 -3.26
N ARG A 226 9.88 -6.24 -3.63
CA ARG A 226 11.26 -6.68 -3.40
C ARG A 226 12.32 -5.69 -3.88
N GLU A 227 12.09 -4.99 -4.98
CA GLU A 227 13.04 -4.00 -5.52
C GLU A 227 12.67 -2.54 -5.17
N ARG A 228 11.62 -2.33 -4.35
CA ARG A 228 11.23 -1.00 -3.86
C ARG A 228 11.63 -0.84 -2.39
N LEU A 229 11.19 0.24 -1.72
CA LEU A 229 11.26 0.53 -0.26
C LEU A 229 12.11 -0.42 0.61
N SER A 230 11.47 -1.33 1.36
CA SER A 230 12.14 -2.21 2.33
C SER A 230 13.12 -3.15 1.64
N GLY A 231 12.84 -3.58 0.41
CA GLY A 231 13.71 -4.44 -0.36
C GLY A 231 14.98 -3.75 -0.86
N PHE A 232 14.89 -2.48 -1.24
CA PHE A 232 16.06 -1.64 -1.52
C PHE A 232 16.89 -1.41 -0.25
N SER A 233 16.23 -1.18 0.88
CA SER A 233 16.88 -1.04 2.18
C SER A 233 17.62 -2.32 2.60
N ASP A 234 16.98 -3.48 2.45
CA ASP A 234 17.59 -4.81 2.65
C ASP A 234 18.82 -5.02 1.75
N TRP A 235 18.72 -4.63 0.48
CA TRP A 235 19.81 -4.76 -0.47
C TRP A 235 21.01 -3.86 -0.12
N ILE A 236 20.77 -2.58 0.18
CA ILE A 236 21.87 -1.66 0.50
C ILE A 236 22.56 -2.03 1.83
N GLU A 237 21.83 -2.54 2.81
CA GLU A 237 22.43 -3.08 4.04
C GLU A 237 23.22 -4.35 3.78
N THR A 238 22.75 -5.20 2.87
CA THR A 238 23.50 -6.38 2.44
C THR A 238 24.81 -5.98 1.76
N VAL A 239 24.81 -4.90 0.97
CA VAL A 239 26.03 -4.32 0.39
C VAL A 239 26.95 -3.79 1.50
N ALA A 240 26.42 -2.94 2.40
CA ALA A 240 27.21 -2.30 3.46
C ALA A 240 27.80 -3.30 4.48
N SER A 241 27.07 -4.38 4.78
CA SER A 241 27.49 -5.42 5.73
C SER A 241 28.36 -6.51 5.10
N ALA A 242 28.46 -6.57 3.77
CA ALA A 242 29.33 -7.52 3.09
C ALA A 242 30.79 -7.03 3.14
N GLY A 243 31.65 -7.77 3.85
CA GLY A 243 33.08 -7.48 3.93
C GLY A 243 33.89 -7.86 2.68
N SER A 244 33.25 -8.46 1.66
CA SER A 244 33.90 -8.75 0.37
C SER A 244 32.89 -8.97 -0.76
N ARG A 245 33.36 -8.83 -2.00
CA ARG A 245 32.59 -9.19 -3.22
C ARG A 245 32.06 -10.64 -3.17
N LYS A 246 32.84 -11.58 -2.64
CA LYS A 246 32.45 -12.99 -2.53
C LYS A 246 31.28 -13.17 -1.56
N GLN A 247 31.32 -12.50 -0.41
CA GLN A 247 30.24 -12.54 0.58
C GLN A 247 28.96 -11.87 0.08
N TYR A 248 29.07 -10.77 -0.65
CA TYR A 248 27.92 -10.15 -1.30
C TYR A 248 27.28 -11.11 -2.32
N ARG A 249 28.07 -11.67 -3.23
CA ARG A 249 27.58 -12.59 -4.29
C ARG A 249 27.01 -13.91 -3.75
N SER A 250 27.36 -14.32 -2.53
CA SER A 250 26.72 -15.48 -1.89
C SER A 250 25.33 -15.16 -1.34
N LYS A 251 25.00 -13.88 -1.13
CA LYS A 251 23.70 -13.41 -0.61
C LYS A 251 22.81 -12.85 -1.72
N VAL A 252 23.37 -12.15 -2.70
CA VAL A 252 22.65 -11.51 -3.80
C VAL A 252 23.21 -12.01 -5.12
N THR A 253 22.34 -12.56 -5.97
CA THR A 253 22.71 -13.04 -7.31
C THR A 253 22.98 -11.87 -8.25
N ASP A 254 23.68 -12.13 -9.35
CA ASP A 254 23.89 -11.12 -10.41
C ASP A 254 22.54 -10.69 -11.01
N SER A 255 21.57 -11.61 -11.13
CA SER A 255 20.21 -11.29 -11.61
C SER A 255 19.45 -10.36 -10.65
N GLU A 256 19.54 -10.57 -9.33
CA GLU A 256 18.96 -9.65 -8.34
C GLU A 256 19.61 -8.26 -8.41
N THR A 257 20.94 -8.21 -8.58
CA THR A 257 21.68 -6.95 -8.73
C THR A 257 21.21 -6.18 -9.97
N VAL A 258 21.09 -6.86 -11.12
CA VAL A 258 20.58 -6.26 -12.35
C VAL A 258 19.11 -5.86 -12.21
N SER A 259 18.28 -6.67 -11.56
CA SER A 259 16.87 -6.34 -11.30
C SER A 259 16.73 -5.08 -10.44
N MET A 260 17.61 -4.89 -9.46
CA MET A 260 17.63 -3.68 -8.63
C MET A 260 18.06 -2.45 -9.43
N TRP A 261 19.12 -2.56 -10.22
CA TRP A 261 19.54 -1.50 -11.15
C TRP A 261 18.42 -1.14 -12.13
N GLN A 262 17.75 -2.14 -12.71
CA GLN A 262 16.65 -1.91 -13.65
C GLN A 262 15.52 -1.14 -12.97
N ASN A 263 15.09 -1.56 -11.76
CA ASN A 263 14.04 -0.85 -11.02
C ASN A 263 14.38 0.62 -10.78
N LEU A 264 15.64 0.94 -10.44
CA LEU A 264 16.09 2.32 -10.29
C LEU A 264 16.12 3.09 -11.63
N ALA A 265 16.50 2.42 -12.72
CA ALA A 265 16.67 3.06 -14.03
C ALA A 265 15.34 3.35 -14.75
N ILE A 266 14.36 2.45 -14.66
CA ILE A 266 13.09 2.56 -15.39
C ILE A 266 11.87 2.80 -14.49
N GLY A 267 12.08 2.98 -13.19
CA GLY A 267 11.05 3.28 -12.22
C GLY A 267 10.45 2.05 -11.53
N ALA A 268 9.63 2.30 -10.51
CA ALA A 268 9.18 1.31 -9.55
C ALA A 268 8.35 0.17 -10.18
N GLN A 269 8.91 -1.03 -10.29
CA GLN A 269 8.24 -2.23 -10.81
C GLN A 269 7.58 -3.07 -9.69
N THR A 270 6.53 -3.82 -10.01
CA THR A 270 5.96 -4.84 -9.11
C THR A 270 6.60 -6.19 -9.40
N LYS A 271 6.73 -7.10 -8.43
CA LYS A 271 7.17 -8.48 -8.67
C LYS A 271 6.04 -9.49 -8.75
N CYS A 272 4.87 -9.15 -8.22
CA CYS A 272 3.76 -10.07 -8.16
C CYS A 272 2.42 -9.36 -8.44
N ASP A 273 1.73 -9.87 -9.44
CA ASP A 273 0.49 -9.36 -10.01
C ASP A 273 -0.55 -10.48 -10.24
N ARG A 274 -0.23 -11.70 -9.77
CA ARG A 274 -0.99 -12.94 -10.02
C ARG A 274 -2.43 -12.86 -9.55
N CYS A 275 -2.67 -12.21 -8.41
CA CYS A 275 -4.03 -12.06 -7.87
C CYS A 275 -4.91 -11.13 -8.72
N VAL A 276 -4.31 -10.28 -9.56
CA VAL A 276 -4.98 -9.52 -10.61
C VAL A 276 -5.22 -10.44 -11.80
N ALA A 277 -4.17 -11.10 -12.30
CA ALA A 277 -4.19 -11.93 -13.50
C ALA A 277 -5.25 -13.04 -13.48
N VAL A 278 -5.40 -13.73 -12.34
CA VAL A 278 -6.34 -14.85 -12.21
C VAL A 278 -7.77 -14.43 -11.86
N CYS A 279 -8.01 -13.17 -11.48
CA CYS A 279 -9.31 -12.73 -10.99
C CYS A 279 -10.37 -12.83 -12.09
N PRO A 280 -11.47 -13.57 -11.89
CA PRO A 280 -12.54 -13.66 -12.87
C PRO A 280 -13.59 -12.55 -12.70
N ALA A 281 -13.40 -11.57 -11.82
CA ALA A 281 -14.35 -10.47 -11.69
C ALA A 281 -14.34 -9.59 -12.96
N GLY A 282 -15.43 -8.84 -13.16
CA GLY A 282 -15.65 -8.02 -14.35
C GLY A 282 -16.34 -8.80 -15.48
N GLU A 283 -17.10 -8.10 -16.33
CA GLU A 283 -17.96 -8.66 -17.38
C GLU A 283 -17.26 -9.74 -18.23
N GLN A 284 -16.06 -9.44 -18.75
CA GLN A 284 -15.32 -10.40 -19.58
C GLN A 284 -14.74 -11.56 -18.75
N GLY A 285 -14.23 -11.28 -17.54
CA GLY A 285 -13.65 -12.31 -16.67
C GLY A 285 -14.67 -13.32 -16.19
N ILE A 286 -15.87 -12.85 -15.87
CA ILE A 286 -16.91 -13.71 -15.34
C ILE A 286 -17.52 -14.56 -16.43
N GLY A 287 -17.65 -14.03 -17.66
CA GLY A 287 -18.03 -14.80 -18.85
C GLY A 287 -17.09 -15.97 -19.08
N GLU A 288 -15.79 -15.70 -19.27
CA GLU A 288 -14.76 -16.75 -19.47
C GLU A 288 -14.77 -17.81 -18.35
N PHE A 289 -14.98 -17.38 -17.10
CA PHE A 289 -14.97 -18.29 -15.95
C PHE A 289 -16.23 -19.15 -15.86
N LEU A 290 -17.40 -18.63 -16.24
CA LEU A 290 -18.66 -19.37 -16.22
C LEU A 290 -18.78 -20.35 -17.38
N GLU A 291 -18.23 -20.02 -18.55
CA GLU A 291 -18.21 -20.89 -19.72
C GLU A 291 -17.46 -22.20 -19.46
N ASP A 292 -16.23 -22.13 -18.95
CA ASP A 292 -15.45 -23.31 -18.56
C ASP A 292 -14.47 -22.99 -17.43
N ARG A 293 -14.91 -23.27 -16.19
CA ARG A 293 -14.09 -23.09 -14.98
C ARG A 293 -12.80 -23.91 -15.01
N LYS A 294 -12.85 -25.11 -15.59
CA LYS A 294 -11.68 -26.01 -15.62
C LYS A 294 -10.65 -25.43 -16.59
N ALA A 295 -11.05 -25.11 -17.81
CA ALA A 295 -10.17 -24.47 -18.78
C ALA A 295 -9.63 -23.12 -18.27
N TYR A 296 -10.43 -22.33 -17.57
CA TYR A 296 -9.98 -21.10 -16.93
C TYR A 296 -8.84 -21.35 -15.94
N VAL A 297 -8.99 -22.34 -15.04
CA VAL A 297 -7.95 -22.70 -14.06
C VAL A 297 -6.69 -23.24 -14.74
N GLU A 298 -6.83 -24.12 -15.73
CA GLU A 298 -5.69 -24.68 -16.48
C GLU A 298 -4.91 -23.58 -17.22
N ARG A 299 -5.61 -22.62 -17.84
CA ARG A 299 -5.01 -21.57 -18.66
C ARG A 299 -4.44 -20.42 -17.84
N LEU A 300 -5.13 -20.00 -16.78
CA LEU A 300 -4.81 -18.74 -16.09
C LEU A 300 -4.24 -18.95 -14.70
N LEU A 301 -4.63 -19.98 -13.96
CA LEU A 301 -4.12 -20.18 -12.59
C LEU A 301 -2.86 -21.03 -12.56
N LYS A 302 -2.89 -22.22 -13.18
CA LYS A 302 -1.79 -23.19 -13.08
C LYS A 302 -0.44 -22.65 -13.57
N PRO A 303 -0.35 -21.89 -14.69
CA PRO A 303 0.94 -21.37 -15.13
C PRO A 303 1.62 -20.50 -14.08
N PHE A 304 0.88 -19.63 -13.37
CA PHE A 304 1.44 -18.83 -12.28
C PHE A 304 1.71 -19.66 -11.02
N ARG A 305 0.82 -20.58 -10.68
CA ARG A 305 0.93 -21.43 -9.49
C ARG A 305 2.16 -22.34 -9.58
N ASP A 306 2.34 -23.01 -10.71
CA ASP A 306 3.25 -24.14 -10.84
C ASP A 306 4.63 -23.75 -11.39
N ARG A 307 4.81 -22.49 -11.84
CA ARG A 307 6.10 -21.99 -12.33
C ARG A 307 7.21 -22.10 -11.28
N SER A 308 8.40 -22.45 -11.76
CA SER A 308 9.63 -22.34 -10.98
C SER A 308 10.11 -20.90 -10.91
N GLU A 309 10.35 -20.43 -9.68
CA GLU A 309 10.77 -19.05 -9.42
C GLU A 309 11.29 -18.89 -8.00
N VAL A 310 11.89 -17.73 -7.75
CA VAL A 310 12.30 -17.30 -6.41
C VAL A 310 11.16 -16.56 -5.72
N ILE A 311 10.82 -16.99 -4.51
CA ILE A 311 9.89 -16.30 -3.61
C ILE A 311 10.66 -15.72 -2.43
N TYR A 312 10.46 -14.44 -2.17
CA TYR A 312 11.16 -13.72 -1.10
C TYR A 312 10.32 -13.74 0.17
N ALA A 313 10.90 -14.22 1.28
CA ALA A 313 10.22 -14.29 2.56
C ALA A 313 11.20 -14.04 3.72
N VAL A 314 10.67 -13.51 4.82
CA VAL A 314 11.44 -13.35 6.05
C VAL A 314 11.61 -14.71 6.75
N PRO A 315 12.81 -15.07 7.22
CA PRO A 315 13.03 -16.32 7.97
C PRO A 315 12.07 -16.46 9.15
N GLY A 316 11.45 -17.62 9.30
CA GLY A 316 10.50 -17.90 10.37
C GLY A 316 9.13 -17.25 10.20
N SER A 317 8.84 -16.60 9.07
CA SER A 317 7.50 -16.09 8.76
C SER A 317 6.50 -17.21 8.42
N ASP A 318 5.23 -16.84 8.38
CA ASP A 318 4.13 -17.65 7.85
C ASP A 318 4.30 -17.83 6.33
N ALA A 319 4.81 -16.82 5.62
CA ALA A 319 5.11 -16.91 4.19
C ALA A 319 6.17 -17.98 3.86
N GLU A 320 7.27 -18.05 4.62
CA GLU A 320 8.29 -19.09 4.41
C GLU A 320 7.68 -20.50 4.56
N ALA A 321 6.88 -20.71 5.61
CA ALA A 321 6.20 -21.98 5.83
C ALA A 321 5.16 -22.28 4.73
N HIS A 322 4.43 -21.26 4.28
CA HIS A 322 3.41 -21.39 3.24
C HIS A 322 4.00 -21.85 1.91
N VAL A 323 5.10 -21.24 1.46
CA VAL A 323 5.78 -21.63 0.22
C VAL A 323 6.19 -23.10 0.27
N ALA A 324 6.88 -23.50 1.34
CA ALA A 324 7.37 -24.87 1.51
C ALA A 324 6.23 -25.90 1.51
N ALA A 325 5.06 -25.57 2.06
CA ALA A 325 3.94 -26.49 2.15
C ALA A 325 3.11 -26.61 0.85
N HIS A 326 3.04 -25.56 0.02
CA HIS A 326 2.07 -25.50 -1.08
C HIS A 326 2.69 -25.38 -2.49
N PHE A 327 3.97 -25.02 -2.58
CA PHE A 327 4.61 -24.67 -3.85
C PHE A 327 5.97 -25.39 -4.03
N PRO A 328 5.96 -26.71 -4.35
CA PRO A 328 7.18 -27.51 -4.43
C PRO A 328 8.18 -27.04 -5.50
N ASN A 329 7.69 -26.38 -6.55
CA ASN A 329 8.53 -25.89 -7.64
C ASN A 329 9.17 -24.52 -7.36
N LYS A 330 8.83 -23.88 -6.24
CA LYS A 330 9.28 -22.51 -5.90
C LYS A 330 10.38 -22.56 -4.84
N THR A 331 11.37 -21.72 -5.01
CA THR A 331 12.53 -21.64 -4.11
C THR A 331 12.39 -20.42 -3.21
N VAL A 332 12.44 -20.62 -1.89
CA VAL A 332 12.44 -19.51 -0.94
C VAL A 332 13.82 -18.85 -0.90
N LYS A 333 13.87 -17.55 -1.11
CA LYS A 333 15.01 -16.70 -0.78
C LYS A 333 14.72 -15.91 0.49
N ARG A 334 15.55 -16.16 1.50
CA ARG A 334 15.49 -15.48 2.80
C ARG A 334 16.02 -14.06 2.68
N ILE A 335 15.23 -13.10 3.14
CA ILE A 335 15.59 -11.67 3.18
C ILE A 335 15.26 -11.08 4.56
N SER A 336 15.81 -9.91 4.88
CA SER A 336 15.40 -9.17 6.08
C SER A 336 14.03 -8.52 5.87
N ASN A 337 13.40 -8.07 6.96
CA ASN A 337 12.13 -7.37 6.86
C ASN A 337 12.24 -5.94 6.27
N GLY A 338 13.44 -5.36 6.23
CA GLY A 338 13.76 -4.02 5.70
C GLY A 338 12.99 -2.85 6.32
N LEU A 339 12.15 -3.10 7.33
CA LEU A 339 11.35 -2.11 8.05
C LEU A 339 12.00 -1.83 9.40
N ARG A 340 12.34 -0.56 9.63
CA ARG A 340 12.99 -0.11 10.86
C ARG A 340 12.19 1.05 11.45
N PRO A 341 11.47 0.84 12.56
CA PRO A 341 10.88 1.92 13.30
C PRO A 341 11.95 2.94 13.73
N ASN A 342 11.70 4.22 13.51
CA ASN A 342 12.55 5.32 13.98
C ASN A 342 12.00 6.00 15.24
N SER A 343 10.81 5.59 15.71
CA SER A 343 10.17 6.02 16.95
C SER A 343 9.51 4.84 17.66
N VAL A 344 9.32 4.96 18.98
CA VAL A 344 8.66 3.91 19.77
C VAL A 344 7.15 3.82 19.48
N GLN A 345 6.53 4.94 19.09
CA GLN A 345 5.15 4.94 18.61
C GLN A 345 5.04 4.23 17.25
N GLY A 346 5.97 4.52 16.33
CA GLY A 346 6.06 3.83 15.05
C GLY A 346 6.28 2.32 15.20
N PHE A 347 7.04 1.90 16.22
CA PHE A 347 7.17 0.48 16.56
C PHE A 347 5.81 -0.14 16.91
N LEU A 348 5.04 0.45 17.82
CA LEU A 348 3.71 -0.06 18.20
C LEU A 348 2.75 -0.10 17.01
N GLN A 349 2.72 0.97 16.21
CA GLN A 349 1.90 1.06 15.00
C GLN A 349 2.30 0.05 13.92
N SER A 350 3.56 -0.40 13.90
CA SER A 350 4.02 -1.40 12.94
C SER A 350 3.63 -2.84 13.30
N LEU A 351 3.33 -3.14 14.57
CA LEU A 351 3.06 -4.51 15.02
C LEU A 351 1.93 -5.20 14.23
N PRO A 352 0.76 -4.57 13.99
CA PRO A 352 -0.30 -5.18 13.17
C PRO A 352 0.13 -5.48 11.74
N LEU A 353 1.08 -4.72 11.20
CA LEU A 353 1.56 -4.90 9.83
C LEU A 353 2.43 -6.15 9.70
N VAL A 354 3.32 -6.38 10.67
CA VAL A 354 4.32 -7.48 10.62
C VAL A 354 3.91 -8.74 11.38
N PHE A 355 2.74 -8.74 12.03
CA PHE A 355 2.26 -9.86 12.84
C PHE A 355 2.07 -11.15 12.04
N GLN A 356 2.59 -12.26 12.58
CA GLN A 356 2.48 -13.59 11.98
C GLN A 356 1.45 -14.45 12.71
N ARG A 357 0.26 -14.57 12.12
CA ARG A 357 -0.92 -15.18 12.75
C ARG A 357 -0.68 -16.63 13.15
N TYR A 358 0.00 -17.43 12.33
CA TYR A 358 0.21 -18.85 12.65
C TYR A 358 1.36 -19.03 13.64
N ARG A 359 2.29 -18.08 13.72
CA ARG A 359 3.31 -18.06 14.79
C ARG A 359 2.77 -17.71 16.17
N SER A 360 1.60 -17.08 16.25
CA SER A 360 0.91 -16.80 17.51
C SER A 360 0.01 -17.95 17.99
N GLU A 361 -0.04 -19.08 17.29
CA GLU A 361 -0.82 -20.24 17.72
C GLU A 361 -0.43 -20.69 19.14
N GLY A 362 -1.44 -20.87 19.99
CA GLY A 362 -1.29 -21.22 21.40
C GLY A 362 -0.85 -20.06 22.32
N LEU A 363 -0.68 -18.84 21.81
CA LEU A 363 -0.37 -17.66 22.62
C LEU A 363 -1.63 -16.86 22.93
N ASN A 364 -1.95 -16.76 24.21
CA ASN A 364 -3.02 -15.90 24.73
C ASN A 364 -2.44 -15.03 25.84
N ALA A 365 -2.05 -13.79 25.50
CA ALA A 365 -1.37 -12.90 26.43
C ALA A 365 -1.55 -11.41 26.10
N THR A 366 -1.54 -10.60 27.15
CA THR A 366 -1.50 -9.14 27.11
C THR A 366 -0.08 -8.65 27.42
N PHE A 367 0.50 -7.87 26.50
CA PHE A 367 1.83 -7.29 26.62
C PHE A 367 1.72 -5.78 26.80
N HIS A 368 2.19 -5.25 27.92
CA HIS A 368 2.31 -3.81 28.14
C HIS A 368 3.71 -3.34 27.76
N PHE A 369 3.77 -2.19 27.10
CA PHE A 369 4.99 -1.49 26.76
C PHE A 369 4.98 -0.12 27.44
N THR A 370 6.09 0.26 28.05
CA THR A 370 6.34 1.60 28.57
C THR A 370 7.69 2.07 28.10
N PHE A 371 7.68 3.05 27.22
CA PHE A 371 8.90 3.69 26.77
C PHE A 371 9.11 5.00 27.52
N THR A 372 10.36 5.27 27.87
CA THR A 372 10.79 6.48 28.59
C THR A 372 12.05 7.05 27.94
N GLY A 373 12.45 8.28 28.25
CA GLY A 373 13.68 8.89 27.72
C GLY A 373 13.37 9.99 26.72
N GLU A 374 14.04 9.98 25.57
CA GLU A 374 13.85 10.98 24.49
C GLU A 374 12.39 10.99 23.98
N GLU A 375 11.83 9.79 23.79
CA GLU A 375 10.39 9.60 23.56
C GLU A 375 9.76 8.84 24.72
N SER A 376 8.50 9.17 25.03
CA SER A 376 7.69 8.50 26.05
C SER A 376 6.34 8.12 25.45
N CYS A 377 6.02 6.83 25.49
CA CYS A 377 4.68 6.35 25.18
C CYS A 377 4.37 5.06 25.93
N LYS A 378 3.09 4.75 26.00
CA LYS A 378 2.57 3.49 26.54
C LYS A 378 1.75 2.82 25.45
N GLY A 379 1.82 1.50 25.40
CA GLY A 379 1.00 0.72 24.49
C GLY A 379 0.70 -0.65 25.03
N THR A 380 -0.35 -1.25 24.51
CA THR A 380 -0.77 -2.61 24.84
C THR A 380 -0.88 -3.42 23.56
N ALA A 381 -0.23 -4.57 23.51
CA ALA A 381 -0.43 -5.57 22.46
C ALA A 381 -1.15 -6.78 23.06
N VAL A 382 -2.30 -7.12 22.52
CA VAL A 382 -3.12 -8.26 22.93
C VAL A 382 -3.07 -9.31 21.84
N ILE A 383 -2.53 -10.49 22.15
CA ILE A 383 -2.51 -11.62 21.22
C ILE A 383 -3.43 -12.70 21.76
N ARG A 384 -4.48 -13.04 21.00
CA ARG A 384 -5.42 -14.14 21.28
C ARG A 384 -5.93 -14.74 19.98
N ASP A 385 -6.08 -16.07 19.93
CA ASP A 385 -6.72 -16.79 18.83
C ASP A 385 -6.20 -16.40 17.43
N LYS A 386 -4.87 -16.28 17.28
CA LYS A 386 -4.21 -15.87 16.03
C LYS A 386 -4.53 -14.45 15.57
N THR A 387 -4.97 -13.58 16.49
CA THR A 387 -5.23 -12.15 16.26
C THR A 387 -4.33 -11.29 17.13
N LEU A 388 -4.10 -10.06 16.69
CA LEU A 388 -3.37 -9.03 17.42
C LEU A 388 -4.24 -7.78 17.48
N GLN A 389 -4.41 -7.22 18.67
CA GLN A 389 -4.94 -5.88 18.87
C GLN A 389 -3.86 -5.02 19.52
N VAL A 390 -3.71 -3.79 19.04
CA VAL A 390 -2.78 -2.82 19.60
C VAL A 390 -3.57 -1.60 20.05
N HIS A 391 -3.33 -1.18 21.28
CA HIS A 391 -3.98 -0.02 21.88
C HIS A 391 -2.93 0.99 22.32
N ASP A 392 -3.27 2.27 22.18
CA ASP A 392 -2.58 3.32 22.90
C ASP A 392 -2.87 3.17 24.40
N ASN A 393 -1.85 3.42 25.22
CA ASN A 393 -1.88 3.24 26.67
C ASN A 393 -1.98 1.79 27.15
N HIS A 394 -2.01 1.64 28.48
CA HIS A 394 -2.16 0.35 29.16
C HIS A 394 -3.64 0.00 29.32
N VAL A 395 -4.03 -1.12 28.72
CA VAL A 395 -5.40 -1.63 28.78
C VAL A 395 -5.39 -3.00 29.45
N GLY A 396 -6.22 -3.16 30.48
CA GLY A 396 -6.31 -4.39 31.27
C GLY A 396 -5.03 -4.75 32.04
N GLU A 397 -4.98 -5.97 32.56
CA GLU A 397 -3.81 -6.53 33.23
C GLU A 397 -2.80 -7.12 32.23
N SER A 398 -1.51 -6.95 32.51
CA SER A 398 -0.44 -7.46 31.66
C SER A 398 0.07 -8.81 32.14
N ASP A 399 0.23 -9.76 31.22
CA ASP A 399 0.99 -10.99 31.47
C ASP A 399 2.50 -10.74 31.38
N LEU A 400 2.90 -9.72 30.62
CA LEU A 400 4.26 -9.22 30.53
C LEU A 400 4.27 -7.71 30.36
N HIS A 401 5.09 -7.01 31.15
CA HIS A 401 5.31 -5.58 31.06
C HIS A 401 6.77 -5.27 30.75
N LEU A 402 7.01 -4.72 29.56
CA LEU A 402 8.30 -4.20 29.13
C LEU A 402 8.39 -2.70 29.41
N ILE A 403 9.44 -2.30 30.12
CA ILE A 403 9.79 -0.90 30.37
C ILE A 403 11.17 -0.65 29.75
N ALA A 404 11.29 0.30 28.83
CA ALA A 404 12.54 0.56 28.14
C ALA A 404 12.83 2.04 27.89
N ASP A 405 14.11 2.40 27.95
CA ASP A 405 14.64 3.62 27.35
C ASP A 405 14.42 3.57 25.83
N SER A 406 13.71 4.55 25.27
CA SER A 406 13.25 4.59 23.88
C SER A 406 14.40 4.45 22.89
N ARG A 407 15.47 5.23 23.09
CA ARG A 407 16.68 5.15 22.24
C ARG A 407 17.35 3.79 22.31
N THR A 408 17.47 3.20 23.51
CA THR A 408 18.03 1.86 23.67
C THR A 408 17.17 0.79 23.01
N TRP A 409 15.85 0.91 23.08
CA TRP A 409 14.91 0.00 22.42
C TRP A 409 15.05 0.03 20.90
N LEU A 410 15.05 1.24 20.30
CA LEU A 410 15.19 1.40 18.85
C LEU A 410 16.52 0.85 18.34
N ARG A 411 17.63 1.08 19.06
CA ARG A 411 18.94 0.50 18.72
C ARG A 411 18.99 -1.02 18.88
N PHE A 412 18.22 -1.58 19.81
CA PHE A 412 18.05 -3.04 19.90
C PHE A 412 17.31 -3.58 18.67
N LEU A 413 16.20 -2.96 18.27
CA LEU A 413 15.46 -3.35 17.07
C LEU A 413 16.32 -3.23 15.79
N ALA A 414 17.19 -2.21 15.72
CA ALA A 414 18.15 -2.02 14.63
C ALA A 414 19.36 -2.99 14.68
N LYS A 415 19.38 -3.95 15.62
CA LYS A 415 20.49 -4.91 15.83
C LYS A 415 21.84 -4.25 16.16
N GLU A 416 21.84 -3.00 16.62
CA GLU A 416 23.04 -2.26 17.04
C GLU A 416 23.40 -2.46 18.51
N LYS A 417 22.45 -2.92 19.32
CA LYS A 417 22.61 -3.09 20.76
C LYS A 417 22.02 -4.42 21.22
N SER A 418 22.75 -5.11 22.09
CA SER A 418 22.27 -6.36 22.68
C SER A 418 21.19 -6.10 23.72
N MET A 419 20.12 -6.90 23.69
CA MET A 419 19.08 -6.89 24.73
C MET A 419 19.66 -7.20 26.11
N LEU A 420 20.62 -8.14 26.20
CA LEU A 420 21.22 -8.53 27.48
C LEU A 420 21.98 -7.38 28.13
N SER A 421 22.78 -6.64 27.36
CA SER A 421 23.50 -5.48 27.89
C SER A 421 22.55 -4.35 28.28
N ALA A 422 21.45 -4.17 27.55
CA ALA A 422 20.40 -3.21 27.89
C ALA A 422 19.65 -3.57 29.19
N ILE A 423 19.44 -4.86 29.46
CA ILE A 423 18.86 -5.35 30.71
C ILE A 423 19.83 -5.14 31.88
N VAL A 424 21.10 -5.51 31.73
CA VAL A 424 22.13 -5.36 32.78
C VAL A 424 22.33 -3.89 33.16
N THR A 425 22.29 -2.98 32.18
CA THR A 425 22.37 -1.53 32.43
C THR A 425 21.08 -0.91 32.98
N GLY A 426 20.03 -1.71 33.20
CA GLY A 426 18.73 -1.27 33.71
C GLY A 426 17.92 -0.40 32.75
N LYS A 427 18.37 -0.26 31.50
CA LYS A 427 17.72 0.51 30.43
C LYS A 427 16.57 -0.25 29.78
N ILE A 428 16.51 -1.57 29.94
CA ILE A 428 15.33 -2.39 29.66
C ILE A 428 15.02 -3.19 30.91
N ARG A 429 13.77 -3.16 31.35
CA ARG A 429 13.25 -3.96 32.46
C ARG A 429 12.05 -4.74 31.95
N ILE A 430 12.00 -6.01 32.30
CA ILE A 430 10.88 -6.90 31.93
C ILE A 430 10.30 -7.43 33.24
N LYS A 431 9.00 -7.19 33.43
CA LYS A 431 8.22 -7.81 34.51
C LYS A 431 7.33 -8.89 33.89
N GLY A 432 7.34 -10.10 34.45
CA GLY A 432 6.64 -11.26 33.90
C GLY A 432 7.60 -12.33 33.36
N SER A 433 7.05 -13.35 32.71
CA SER A 433 7.81 -14.54 32.30
C SER A 433 8.68 -14.29 31.05
N PRO A 434 10.01 -14.56 31.08
CA PRO A 434 10.85 -14.48 29.88
C PRO A 434 10.41 -15.40 28.74
N ARG A 435 9.63 -16.45 29.03
CA ARG A 435 9.04 -17.33 28.00
C ARG A 435 8.03 -16.57 27.13
N LEU A 436 7.26 -15.64 27.72
CA LEU A 436 6.31 -14.80 26.99
C LEU A 436 7.02 -13.82 26.06
N MET A 437 8.18 -13.30 26.44
CA MET A 437 8.98 -12.44 25.55
C MET A 437 9.45 -13.20 24.30
N LYS A 438 9.91 -14.45 24.48
CA LYS A 438 10.28 -15.31 23.34
C LYS A 438 9.06 -15.66 22.47
N ALA A 439 7.92 -15.94 23.08
CA ALA A 439 6.67 -16.21 22.37
C ALA A 439 6.20 -14.99 21.57
N PHE A 440 6.30 -13.78 22.16
CA PHE A 440 6.04 -12.52 21.47
C PHE A 440 6.97 -12.36 20.27
N ALA A 441 8.30 -12.46 20.47
CA ALA A 441 9.29 -12.29 19.40
C ALA A 441 9.08 -13.26 18.22
N ARG A 442 8.61 -14.49 18.48
CA ARG A 442 8.26 -15.47 17.44
C ARG A 442 7.15 -14.98 16.50
N CYS A 443 6.25 -14.11 16.97
CA CYS A 443 5.17 -13.54 16.19
C CYS A 443 5.61 -12.40 15.26
N PHE A 444 6.84 -11.92 15.41
CA PHE A 444 7.40 -10.76 14.69
C PHE A 444 8.83 -11.05 14.18
N PRO A 445 9.00 -12.00 13.25
CA PRO A 445 10.32 -12.30 12.68
C PRO A 445 10.92 -11.08 11.96
N SER A 446 12.26 -10.93 12.02
CA SER A 446 12.97 -9.72 11.51
C SER A 446 14.31 -9.96 10.82
#